data_AF-A0A951IRH6-F1
#
_entry.id   AF-A0A951IRH6-F1
#
_cell.length_a   1.000
_cell.length_b   1.000
_cell.length_c   1.000
_cell.angle_alpha   90.00
_cell.angle_beta   90.00
_cell.angle_gamma   90.00
#
_symmetry.space_group_name_H-M   'P 1'
#
loop_
_entity.id
_entity.type
_entity.pdbx_description
1 polymer ?
#
loop_
_entity_poly.entity_id
_entity_poly.type
_entity_poly.pdbx_seq_one_letter_code
_entity_poly.pdbx_strand_id
1 'polypeptide(L)'
;MPIGISDLAHSVRKNSVSVAAPVQLGHAQQIIVAALGYKSLAAYQAAQVAALEPKDLSNVYHVVLDYDSLDRRASELGAAPAPSQLHELIDAAFKERAPHTHIHASHAGFDNYLREHVDQVVIEDDDVNSEMANANYDGIDEVYFDFEVESENVPVGSSLEIDLDGHVGLGIDTERPYAGHIVNVEGTLSVERLGSQCFGSVDCQVTKAELDTNWGDDDHDGEPPPRSVSQSYAELLGLELHEVGNLADVEAMELDGSSGEMVYGYLLDFTDYASPEIAQKILRRHSSLRIEVGPGFFEGVRSDDWPR
;
A
#
# COMPACT_ATOMS: atom_id res chain seq x y z
N MET A 1 -7.49 -25.68 -22.86
CA MET A 1 -6.94 -25.80 -24.22
C MET A 1 -5.66 -24.99 -24.23
N PRO A 2 -4.57 -25.45 -24.87
CA PRO A 2 -3.34 -24.66 -24.96
C PRO A 2 -3.64 -23.37 -25.71
N ILE A 3 -3.26 -22.23 -25.14
CA ILE A 3 -3.47 -20.91 -25.74
C ILE A 3 -2.18 -20.52 -26.46
N GLY A 4 -2.15 -20.70 -27.79
CA GLY A 4 -0.98 -20.36 -28.60
C GLY A 4 -1.05 -18.94 -29.16
N ILE A 5 0.09 -18.41 -29.61
CA ILE A 5 0.16 -17.15 -30.38
C ILE A 5 -0.75 -17.19 -31.62
N SER A 6 -0.89 -18.35 -32.26
CA SER A 6 -1.80 -18.51 -33.41
C SER A 6 -3.27 -18.31 -33.04
N ASP A 7 -3.68 -18.64 -31.82
CA ASP A 7 -5.05 -18.42 -31.33
C ASP A 7 -5.33 -16.95 -31.09
N LEU A 8 -4.38 -16.24 -30.51
CA LEU A 8 -4.42 -14.78 -30.36
C LEU A 8 -4.45 -14.11 -31.75
N ALA A 9 -3.57 -14.51 -32.66
CA ALA A 9 -3.50 -13.95 -34.01
C ALA A 9 -4.79 -14.18 -34.81
N HIS A 10 -5.42 -15.34 -34.63
CA HIS A 10 -6.71 -15.62 -35.24
C HIS A 10 -7.81 -14.71 -34.68
N SER A 11 -7.84 -14.48 -33.36
CA SER A 11 -8.78 -13.53 -32.74
C SER A 11 -8.56 -12.09 -33.25
N VAL A 12 -7.31 -11.61 -33.29
CA VAL A 12 -6.97 -10.29 -33.87
C VAL A 12 -7.48 -10.17 -35.31
N ARG A 13 -7.17 -11.16 -36.16
CA ARG A 13 -7.65 -11.17 -37.55
C ARG A 13 -9.18 -11.11 -37.62
N LYS A 14 -9.87 -11.97 -36.87
CA LYS A 14 -11.34 -12.06 -36.83
C LYS A 14 -11.94 -10.71 -36.40
N ASN A 15 -11.41 -10.10 -35.36
CA ASN A 15 -11.93 -8.84 -34.80
C ASN A 15 -11.55 -7.63 -35.66
N SER A 16 -10.49 -7.73 -36.48
CA SER A 16 -10.09 -6.67 -37.41
C SER A 16 -10.96 -6.57 -38.68
N VAL A 17 -11.87 -7.52 -38.93
CA VAL A 17 -12.69 -7.56 -40.17
C VAL A 17 -13.61 -6.34 -40.29
N SER A 18 -14.04 -5.76 -39.16
CA SER A 18 -14.87 -4.55 -39.11
C SER A 18 -14.06 -3.25 -39.30
N VAL A 19 -12.73 -3.33 -39.29
CA VAL A 19 -11.83 -2.19 -39.49
C VAL A 19 -11.62 -1.97 -40.99
N ALA A 20 -11.44 -0.71 -41.40
CA ALA A 20 -11.29 -0.32 -42.81
C ALA A 20 -10.15 -1.07 -43.53
N ALA A 21 -9.15 -1.54 -42.79
CA ALA A 21 -8.08 -2.38 -43.31
C ALA A 21 -7.82 -3.59 -42.38
N PRO A 22 -8.42 -4.75 -42.67
CA PRO A 22 -8.27 -5.94 -41.84
C PRO A 22 -6.82 -6.45 -41.78
N VAL A 23 -6.43 -6.96 -40.62
CA VAL A 23 -5.10 -7.50 -40.38
C VAL A 23 -5.04 -8.94 -40.91
N GLN A 24 -4.07 -9.22 -41.79
CA GLN A 24 -3.83 -10.57 -42.27
C GLN A 24 -3.28 -11.47 -41.16
N LEU A 25 -3.60 -12.76 -41.17
CA LEU A 25 -3.20 -13.70 -40.11
C LEU A 25 -1.68 -13.72 -39.88
N GLY A 26 -0.88 -13.76 -40.96
CA GLY A 26 0.57 -13.75 -40.86
C GLY A 26 1.13 -12.45 -40.27
N HIS A 27 0.48 -11.31 -40.54
CA HIS A 27 0.85 -10.03 -39.92
C HIS A 27 0.46 -10.03 -38.44
N ALA A 28 -0.73 -10.51 -38.08
CA ALA A 28 -1.16 -10.62 -36.70
C ALA A 28 -0.19 -11.47 -35.86
N GLN A 29 0.28 -12.61 -36.39
CA GLN A 29 1.30 -13.42 -35.72
C GLN A 29 2.60 -12.64 -35.49
N GLN A 30 3.07 -11.89 -36.49
CA GLN A 30 4.30 -11.09 -36.39
C GLN A 30 4.16 -9.90 -35.44
N ILE A 31 2.97 -9.30 -35.37
CA ILE A 31 2.66 -8.16 -34.49
C ILE A 31 2.59 -8.63 -33.03
N ILE A 32 1.92 -9.75 -32.76
CA ILE A 32 1.83 -10.29 -31.39
C ILE A 32 3.22 -10.68 -30.85
N VAL A 33 4.05 -11.35 -31.65
CA VAL A 33 5.41 -11.70 -31.18
C VAL A 33 6.29 -10.46 -31.01
N ALA A 34 6.06 -9.39 -31.79
CA ALA A 34 6.75 -8.12 -31.59
C ALA A 34 6.33 -7.42 -30.29
N ALA A 35 5.05 -7.51 -29.93
CA ALA A 35 4.55 -7.07 -28.63
C ALA A 35 5.20 -7.84 -27.46
N LEU A 36 5.60 -9.10 -27.69
CA LEU A 36 6.36 -9.90 -26.72
C LEU A 36 7.88 -9.66 -26.78
N GLY A 37 8.35 -8.65 -27.52
CA GLY A 37 9.76 -8.27 -27.61
C GLY A 37 10.56 -8.94 -28.74
N TYR A 38 9.94 -9.76 -29.59
CA TYR A 38 10.65 -10.49 -30.66
C TYR A 38 10.53 -9.82 -32.02
N LYS A 39 11.67 -9.68 -32.72
CA LYS A 39 11.71 -9.11 -34.08
C LYS A 39 10.98 -9.94 -35.15
N SER A 40 10.74 -11.23 -34.89
CA SER A 40 10.07 -12.12 -35.86
C SER A 40 9.48 -13.36 -35.20
N LEU A 41 8.48 -13.97 -35.85
CA LEU A 41 7.89 -15.24 -35.42
C LEU A 41 8.93 -16.37 -35.33
N ALA A 42 9.90 -16.40 -36.24
CA ALA A 42 10.97 -17.41 -36.21
C ALA A 42 11.86 -17.25 -34.97
N ALA A 43 12.15 -16.02 -34.54
CA ALA A 43 12.92 -15.76 -33.32
C ALA A 43 12.15 -16.22 -32.07
N TYR A 44 10.85 -15.93 -32.00
CA TYR A 44 9.98 -16.41 -30.93
C TYR A 44 9.92 -17.95 -30.89
N GLN A 45 9.73 -18.60 -32.04
CA GLN A 45 9.73 -20.07 -32.12
C GLN A 45 11.07 -20.68 -31.71
N ALA A 46 12.20 -20.04 -32.06
CA ALA A 46 13.51 -20.46 -31.62
C ALA A 46 13.67 -20.31 -30.09
N ALA A 47 13.14 -19.25 -29.50
CA ALA A 47 13.10 -19.05 -28.05
C ALA A 47 12.27 -20.12 -27.34
N GLN A 48 11.11 -20.50 -27.90
CA GLN A 48 10.31 -21.62 -27.39
C GLN A 48 11.06 -22.96 -27.44
N VAL A 49 11.83 -23.22 -28.50
CA VAL A 49 12.68 -24.42 -28.60
C VAL A 49 13.80 -24.40 -27.56
N ALA A 50 14.34 -23.22 -27.26
CA ALA A 50 15.37 -23.00 -26.25
C ALA A 50 14.82 -22.92 -24.80
N ALA A 51 13.51 -23.14 -24.59
CA ALA A 51 12.84 -22.99 -23.30
C ALA A 51 12.98 -21.59 -22.66
N LEU A 52 13.14 -20.56 -23.50
CA LEU A 52 13.14 -19.13 -23.11
C LEU A 52 11.77 -18.46 -23.30
N GLU A 53 10.79 -19.21 -23.79
CA GLU A 53 9.38 -18.82 -23.87
C GLU A 53 8.50 -20.03 -23.59
N PRO A 54 7.32 -19.84 -23.00
CA PRO A 54 6.41 -20.93 -22.74
C PRO A 54 5.80 -21.43 -24.07
N LYS A 55 5.47 -22.72 -24.12
CA LYS A 55 4.88 -23.34 -25.32
C LYS A 55 3.46 -22.86 -25.58
N ASP A 56 2.74 -22.53 -24.52
CA ASP A 56 1.42 -21.91 -24.52
C ASP A 56 1.30 -20.92 -23.36
N LEU A 57 0.26 -20.10 -23.37
CA LEU A 57 0.01 -19.07 -22.37
C LEU A 57 -0.92 -19.56 -21.24
N SER A 58 -1.12 -20.87 -21.07
CA SER A 58 -2.08 -21.38 -20.10
C SER A 58 -1.67 -21.13 -18.65
N ASN A 59 -0.37 -21.06 -18.36
CA ASN A 59 0.16 -20.73 -17.03
C ASN A 59 0.65 -19.29 -16.91
N VAL A 60 0.40 -18.45 -17.93
CA VAL A 60 0.83 -17.05 -17.92
C VAL A 60 -0.29 -16.19 -17.35
N TYR A 61 -0.02 -15.53 -16.23
CA TYR A 61 -0.98 -14.68 -15.52
C TYR A 61 -0.76 -13.20 -15.79
N HIS A 62 0.47 -12.78 -16.10
CA HIS A 62 0.76 -11.39 -16.48
C HIS A 62 1.60 -11.34 -17.76
N VAL A 63 1.29 -10.37 -18.62
CA VAL A 63 2.04 -10.09 -19.85
C VAL A 63 2.32 -8.61 -19.92
N VAL A 64 3.58 -8.24 -20.14
CA VAL A 64 4.00 -6.85 -20.35
C VAL A 64 4.21 -6.61 -21.84
N LEU A 65 3.29 -5.91 -22.50
CA LEU A 65 3.33 -5.70 -23.94
C LEU A 65 4.21 -4.51 -24.31
N ASP A 66 5.19 -4.74 -25.19
CA ASP A 66 5.98 -3.70 -25.84
C ASP A 66 5.22 -3.14 -27.04
N TYR A 67 4.36 -2.15 -26.76
CA TYR A 67 3.56 -1.47 -27.79
C TYR A 67 4.41 -0.71 -28.83
N ASP A 68 5.60 -0.22 -28.46
CA ASP A 68 6.49 0.46 -29.39
C ASP A 68 7.07 -0.51 -30.43
N SER A 69 7.52 -1.69 -29.99
CA SER A 69 7.97 -2.76 -30.89
C SER A 69 6.83 -3.28 -31.76
N LEU A 70 5.62 -3.38 -31.19
CA LEU A 70 4.41 -3.74 -31.90
C LEU A 70 4.12 -2.75 -33.04
N ASP A 71 4.06 -1.45 -32.75
CA ASP A 71 3.72 -0.38 -33.70
C ASP A 71 4.77 -0.25 -34.81
N ARG A 72 6.05 -0.35 -34.43
CA ARG A 72 7.16 -0.40 -35.40
C ARG A 72 6.99 -1.59 -36.33
N ARG A 73 6.67 -2.77 -35.80
CA ARG A 73 6.50 -3.98 -36.62
C ARG A 73 5.26 -3.89 -37.51
N ALA A 74 4.16 -3.34 -37.02
CA ALA A 74 2.96 -3.07 -37.80
C ALA A 74 3.28 -2.16 -39.00
N SER A 75 4.05 -1.09 -38.75
CA SER A 75 4.51 -0.15 -39.79
C SER A 75 5.39 -0.82 -40.84
N GLU A 76 6.37 -1.65 -40.42
CA GLU A 76 7.25 -2.40 -41.33
C GLU A 76 6.47 -3.36 -42.25
N LEU A 77 5.38 -3.96 -41.74
CA LEU A 77 4.55 -4.92 -42.47
C LEU A 77 3.48 -4.23 -43.33
N GLY A 78 3.34 -2.90 -43.24
CA GLY A 78 2.24 -2.17 -43.87
C GLY A 78 0.88 -2.59 -43.32
N ALA A 79 0.81 -3.01 -42.05
CA ALA A 79 -0.45 -3.22 -41.36
C ALA A 79 -1.15 -1.86 -41.21
N ALA A 80 -2.40 -1.80 -41.65
CA ALA A 80 -3.10 -0.55 -41.92
C ALA A 80 -4.09 -0.03 -40.85
N PRO A 81 -4.39 -0.71 -39.71
CA PRO A 81 -5.06 -0.05 -38.59
C PRO A 81 -4.20 1.05 -37.96
N ALA A 82 -4.84 2.04 -37.33
CA ALA A 82 -4.14 2.98 -36.47
C ALA A 82 -3.55 2.26 -35.24
N PRO A 83 -2.42 2.73 -34.67
CA PRO A 83 -1.80 2.13 -33.47
C PRO A 83 -2.79 1.85 -32.34
N SER A 84 -3.61 2.83 -31.96
CA SER A 84 -4.62 2.67 -30.91
C SER A 84 -5.63 1.56 -31.20
N GLN A 85 -6.10 1.44 -32.45
CA GLN A 85 -7.00 0.36 -32.85
C GLN A 85 -6.30 -1.00 -32.80
N LEU A 86 -5.01 -1.04 -33.10
CA LEU A 86 -4.23 -2.27 -33.04
C LEU A 86 -4.03 -2.71 -31.58
N HIS A 87 -3.78 -1.78 -30.66
CA HIS A 87 -3.69 -2.05 -29.22
C HIS A 87 -5.02 -2.61 -28.71
N GLU A 88 -6.15 -1.97 -29.05
CA GLU A 88 -7.50 -2.46 -28.69
C GLU A 88 -7.78 -3.87 -29.23
N LEU A 89 -7.35 -4.19 -30.45
CA LEU A 89 -7.51 -5.52 -31.03
C LEU A 89 -6.69 -6.58 -30.30
N ILE A 90 -5.50 -6.23 -29.83
CA ILE A 90 -4.61 -7.11 -29.05
C ILE A 90 -5.22 -7.36 -27.67
N ASP A 91 -5.63 -6.30 -26.98
CA ASP A 91 -6.33 -6.39 -25.69
C ASP A 91 -7.57 -7.28 -25.78
N ALA A 92 -8.39 -7.08 -26.83
CA ALA A 92 -9.57 -7.89 -27.07
C ALA A 92 -9.22 -9.37 -27.33
N ALA A 93 -8.11 -9.65 -28.02
CA ALA A 93 -7.68 -11.01 -28.30
C ALA A 93 -7.24 -11.75 -27.04
N PHE A 94 -6.49 -11.08 -26.16
CA PHE A 94 -6.15 -11.64 -24.85
C PHE A 94 -7.40 -11.83 -23.99
N LYS A 95 -8.31 -10.85 -23.91
CA LYS A 95 -9.59 -11.02 -23.19
C LYS A 95 -10.44 -12.19 -23.71
N GLU A 96 -10.46 -12.43 -25.02
CA GLU A 96 -11.23 -13.54 -25.63
C GLU A 96 -10.56 -14.91 -25.41
N ARG A 97 -9.22 -14.98 -25.46
CA ARG A 97 -8.49 -16.27 -25.53
C ARG A 97 -7.75 -16.64 -24.25
N ALA A 98 -7.38 -15.66 -23.43
CA ALA A 98 -6.65 -15.79 -22.17
C ALA A 98 -7.25 -14.84 -21.09
N PRO A 99 -8.52 -15.03 -20.70
CA PRO A 99 -9.22 -14.12 -19.78
C PRO A 99 -8.61 -14.06 -18.37
N HIS A 100 -7.79 -15.03 -18.00
CA HIS A 100 -7.06 -15.07 -16.73
C HIS A 100 -5.75 -14.27 -16.77
N THR A 101 -5.31 -13.83 -17.95
CA THR A 101 -4.06 -13.08 -18.13
C THR A 101 -4.32 -11.58 -18.03
N HIS A 102 -3.61 -10.91 -17.13
CA HIS A 102 -3.54 -9.46 -17.01
C HIS A 102 -2.52 -8.90 -18.00
N ILE A 103 -2.91 -7.87 -18.73
CA ILE A 103 -2.05 -7.19 -19.69
C ILE A 103 -1.60 -5.87 -19.08
N HIS A 104 -0.29 -5.65 -19.14
CA HIS A 104 0.34 -4.41 -18.71
C HIS A 104 0.95 -3.71 -19.92
N ALA A 105 0.73 -2.40 -20.02
CA ALA A 105 1.25 -1.60 -21.13
C ALA A 105 2.75 -1.28 -21.02
N SER A 106 3.34 -1.50 -19.84
CA SER A 106 4.75 -1.26 -19.56
C SER A 106 5.18 -2.00 -18.28
N HIS A 107 6.49 -2.12 -18.05
CA HIS A 107 7.03 -2.64 -16.79
C HIS A 107 6.64 -1.76 -15.61
N ALA A 108 6.54 -0.44 -15.78
CA ALA A 108 6.04 0.45 -14.73
C ALA A 108 4.56 0.18 -14.38
N GLY A 109 3.73 -0.16 -15.38
CA GLY A 109 2.36 -0.59 -15.12
C GLY A 109 2.29 -1.91 -14.35
N PHE A 110 3.22 -2.83 -14.62
CA PHE A 110 3.34 -4.07 -13.86
C PHE A 110 3.83 -3.85 -12.42
N ASP A 111 4.82 -2.97 -12.22
CA ASP A 111 5.30 -2.56 -10.89
C ASP A 111 4.16 -1.98 -10.05
N ASN A 112 3.37 -1.04 -10.60
CA ASN A 112 2.20 -0.49 -9.92
C ASN A 112 1.21 -1.59 -9.52
N TYR A 113 0.95 -2.56 -10.40
CA TYR A 113 0.07 -3.69 -10.07
C TYR A 113 0.62 -4.53 -8.91
N LEU A 114 1.93 -4.79 -8.86
CA LEU A 114 2.53 -5.53 -7.77
C LEU A 114 2.41 -4.78 -6.44
N ARG A 115 2.60 -3.46 -6.44
CA ARG A 115 2.42 -2.61 -5.25
C ARG A 115 0.97 -2.63 -4.76
N GLU A 116 0.00 -2.39 -5.66
CA GLU A 116 -1.42 -2.47 -5.33
C GLU A 116 -1.81 -3.87 -4.81
N HIS A 117 -1.19 -4.92 -5.34
CA HIS A 117 -1.41 -6.29 -4.88
C HIS A 117 -0.85 -6.53 -3.47
N VAL A 118 0.36 -6.04 -3.18
CA VAL A 118 0.96 -6.09 -1.84
C VAL A 118 0.08 -5.33 -0.85
N ASP A 119 -0.34 -4.11 -1.17
CA ASP A 119 -1.22 -3.30 -0.32
C ASP A 119 -2.51 -4.07 0.02
N GLN A 120 -3.15 -4.66 -0.98
CA GLN A 120 -4.37 -5.42 -0.77
C GLN A 120 -4.14 -6.65 0.14
N VAL A 121 -3.08 -7.41 -0.10
CA VAL A 121 -2.75 -8.61 0.69
C VAL A 121 -2.46 -8.23 2.14
N VAL A 122 -1.71 -7.15 2.36
CA VAL A 122 -1.36 -6.67 3.71
C VAL A 122 -2.59 -6.18 4.46
N ILE A 123 -3.48 -5.42 3.82
CA ILE A 123 -4.73 -4.95 4.45
C ILE A 123 -5.69 -6.10 4.77
N GLU A 124 -5.72 -7.14 3.93
CA GLU A 124 -6.56 -8.32 4.14
C GLU A 124 -5.94 -9.37 5.07
N ASP A 125 -4.68 -9.19 5.47
CA ASP A 125 -3.97 -10.16 6.30
C ASP A 125 -4.53 -10.21 7.73
N ASP A 126 -4.74 -11.42 8.25
CA ASP A 126 -5.35 -11.64 9.56
C ASP A 126 -4.45 -11.16 10.71
N ASP A 127 -3.12 -11.34 10.59
CA ASP A 127 -2.16 -10.96 11.63
C ASP A 127 -2.01 -9.43 11.66
N VAL A 128 -1.93 -8.78 10.49
CA VAL A 128 -1.95 -7.31 10.39
C VAL A 128 -3.23 -6.73 10.97
N ASN A 129 -4.40 -7.27 10.60
CA ASN A 129 -5.68 -6.81 11.13
C ASN A 129 -5.80 -7.00 12.66
N SER A 130 -5.24 -8.08 13.20
CA SER A 130 -5.16 -8.33 14.63
C SER A 130 -4.33 -7.26 15.35
N GLU A 131 -3.16 -6.91 14.81
CA GLU A 131 -2.30 -5.88 15.38
C GLU A 131 -2.92 -4.48 15.26
N MET A 132 -3.56 -4.17 14.13
CA MET A 132 -4.31 -2.92 13.97
C MET A 132 -5.43 -2.79 15.02
N ALA A 133 -6.15 -3.87 15.32
CA ALA A 133 -7.20 -3.85 16.33
C ALA A 133 -6.68 -3.49 17.75
N ASN A 134 -5.38 -3.70 18.02
CA ASN A 134 -4.74 -3.34 19.28
C ASN A 134 -4.35 -1.85 19.36
N ALA A 135 -4.36 -1.12 18.23
CA ALA A 135 -3.82 0.25 18.12
C ALA A 135 -4.79 1.37 18.53
N ASN A 136 -6.08 1.09 18.77
CA ASN A 136 -7.12 2.12 18.93
C ASN A 136 -7.06 3.17 17.79
N TYR A 137 -7.34 2.74 16.56
CA TYR A 137 -7.15 3.55 15.35
C TYR A 137 -8.47 4.04 14.73
N ASP A 138 -8.41 5.14 13.96
CA ASP A 138 -9.51 5.73 13.17
C ASP A 138 -9.28 5.53 11.65
N GLY A 139 -8.97 4.30 11.26
CA GLY A 139 -8.73 3.93 9.86
C GLY A 139 -7.25 3.86 9.46
N ILE A 140 -7.02 3.38 8.23
CA ILE A 140 -5.67 3.24 7.66
C ILE A 140 -5.31 4.55 6.98
N ASP A 141 -4.19 5.14 7.37
CA ASP A 141 -3.65 6.36 6.76
C ASP A 141 -2.75 6.02 5.57
N GLU A 142 -1.88 5.03 5.74
CA GLU A 142 -0.95 4.61 4.70
C GLU A 142 -0.56 3.13 4.81
N VAL A 143 -0.17 2.56 3.68
CA VAL A 143 0.57 1.30 3.57
C VAL A 143 1.84 1.63 2.81
N TYR A 144 2.99 1.38 3.43
CA TYR A 144 4.28 1.75 2.88
C TYR A 144 5.24 0.56 2.88
N PHE A 145 5.77 0.23 1.71
CA PHE A 145 6.84 -0.75 1.55
C PHE A 145 7.88 -0.19 0.58
N ASP A 146 9.15 -0.22 0.99
CA ASP A 146 10.26 0.21 0.15
C ASP A 146 10.89 -1.00 -0.55
N PHE A 147 10.36 -1.33 -1.73
CA PHE A 147 10.91 -2.38 -2.57
C PHE A 147 11.03 -1.96 -4.02
N GLU A 148 12.01 -2.54 -4.72
CA GLU A 148 12.27 -2.32 -6.14
C GLU A 148 11.91 -3.58 -6.95
N VAL A 149 11.20 -3.38 -8.08
CA VAL A 149 10.81 -4.48 -8.96
C VAL A 149 11.74 -4.57 -10.17
N GLU A 150 12.77 -5.41 -10.07
CA GLU A 150 13.72 -5.66 -11.17
C GLU A 150 13.37 -6.89 -12.02
N SER A 151 12.10 -7.02 -12.42
CA SER A 151 11.59 -8.20 -13.15
C SER A 151 12.32 -8.50 -14.47
N GLU A 152 12.93 -7.48 -15.09
CA GLU A 152 13.69 -7.61 -16.33
C GLU A 152 15.08 -8.27 -16.16
N ASN A 153 15.66 -8.19 -14.97
CA ASN A 153 16.98 -8.75 -14.65
C ASN A 153 16.93 -10.24 -14.29
N VAL A 154 15.75 -10.74 -13.92
CA VAL A 154 15.56 -12.15 -13.51
C VAL A 154 15.67 -13.08 -14.72
N PRO A 155 16.49 -14.14 -14.69
CA PRO A 155 16.55 -15.10 -15.80
C PRO A 155 15.19 -15.77 -16.07
N VAL A 156 14.88 -16.02 -17.34
CA VAL A 156 13.68 -16.80 -17.70
C VAL A 156 13.76 -18.20 -17.10
N GLY A 157 12.65 -18.66 -16.52
CA GLY A 157 12.53 -19.92 -15.79
C GLY A 157 12.96 -19.83 -14.32
N SER A 158 13.20 -18.62 -13.80
CA SER A 158 13.47 -18.34 -12.39
C SER A 158 12.39 -17.44 -11.81
N SER A 159 12.37 -17.31 -10.48
CA SER A 159 11.46 -16.42 -9.77
C SER A 159 12.18 -15.16 -9.31
N LEU A 160 11.49 -14.03 -9.41
CA LEU A 160 11.79 -12.83 -8.64
C LEU A 160 11.30 -13.11 -7.21
N GLU A 161 12.17 -12.93 -6.22
CA GLU A 161 11.83 -13.00 -4.81
C GLU A 161 12.26 -11.67 -4.19
N ILE A 162 11.32 -10.99 -3.53
CA ILE A 162 11.50 -9.69 -2.90
C ILE A 162 11.09 -9.84 -1.44
N ASP A 163 12.03 -9.53 -0.55
CA ASP A 163 11.73 -9.38 0.86
C ASP A 163 11.00 -8.03 1.04
N LEU A 164 9.82 -8.08 1.65
CA LEU A 164 9.01 -6.92 1.96
C LEU A 164 9.32 -6.51 3.40
N ASP A 165 9.76 -5.27 3.58
CA ASP A 165 9.93 -4.62 4.87
C ASP A 165 9.27 -3.25 4.77
N GLY A 166 8.33 -3.00 5.67
CA GLY A 166 7.48 -1.84 5.60
C GLY A 166 6.51 -1.74 6.77
N HIS A 167 5.53 -0.86 6.63
CA HIS A 167 4.59 -0.59 7.71
C HIS A 167 3.21 -0.19 7.20
N VAL A 168 2.22 -0.38 8.08
CA VAL A 168 0.88 0.17 7.95
C VAL A 168 0.75 1.30 8.96
N GLY A 169 0.59 2.51 8.45
CA GLY A 169 0.29 3.70 9.26
C GLY A 169 -1.21 3.83 9.51
N LEU A 170 -1.57 4.09 10.75
CA LEU A 170 -2.94 4.15 11.24
C LEU A 170 -3.29 5.55 11.71
N GLY A 171 -4.52 5.96 11.44
CA GLY A 171 -5.09 7.19 11.98
C GLY A 171 -5.23 7.11 13.49
N ILE A 172 -4.77 8.14 14.20
CA ILE A 172 -4.82 8.17 15.66
C ILE A 172 -6.22 8.53 16.14
N ASP A 173 -6.84 7.66 16.95
CA ASP A 173 -8.12 7.96 17.60
C ASP A 173 -7.90 8.88 18.81
N THR A 174 -8.15 10.18 18.62
CA THR A 174 -8.07 11.17 19.71
C THR A 174 -9.15 11.00 20.79
N GLU A 175 -10.17 10.16 20.56
CA GLU A 175 -11.23 9.84 21.52
C GLU A 175 -10.89 8.63 22.42
N ARG A 176 -9.74 7.98 22.22
CA ARG A 176 -9.27 6.86 23.04
C ARG A 176 -7.84 7.04 23.52
N PRO A 177 -7.41 6.31 24.57
CA PRO A 177 -6.00 6.27 24.94
C PRO A 177 -5.16 5.74 23.78
N TYR A 178 -4.07 6.44 23.49
CA TYR A 178 -3.12 6.07 22.45
C TYR A 178 -2.49 4.70 22.77
N ALA A 179 -2.52 3.79 21.79
CA ALA A 179 -2.00 2.43 21.94
C ALA A 179 -0.98 2.04 20.85
N GLY A 180 -0.62 2.97 19.96
CA GLY A 180 0.22 2.74 18.79
C GLY A 180 -0.48 3.23 17.52
N HIS A 181 0.29 3.51 16.47
CA HIS A 181 -0.27 3.93 15.18
C HIS A 181 0.50 3.39 13.97
N ILE A 182 1.46 2.50 14.19
CA ILE A 182 2.21 1.85 13.11
C ILE A 182 2.28 0.36 13.42
N VAL A 183 1.92 -0.44 12.43
CA VAL A 183 2.15 -1.89 12.45
C VAL A 183 3.30 -2.16 11.50
N ASN A 184 4.42 -2.67 12.01
CA ASN A 184 5.54 -3.11 11.19
C ASN A 184 5.17 -4.44 10.53
N VAL A 185 5.45 -4.56 9.24
CA VAL A 185 5.07 -5.71 8.43
C VAL A 185 6.28 -6.22 7.66
N GLU A 186 6.58 -7.51 7.83
CA GLU A 186 7.57 -8.23 7.05
C GLU A 186 6.89 -9.30 6.20
N GLY A 187 7.32 -9.47 4.96
CA GLY A 187 6.72 -10.44 4.05
C GLY A 187 7.64 -10.83 2.90
N THR A 188 7.10 -11.61 1.99
CA THR A 188 7.79 -11.99 0.76
C THR A 188 6.84 -11.88 -0.42
N LEU A 189 7.31 -11.26 -1.50
CA LEU A 189 6.65 -11.22 -2.80
C LEU A 189 7.44 -12.08 -3.78
N SER A 190 6.78 -13.02 -4.44
CA SER A 190 7.39 -13.87 -5.46
C SER A 190 6.62 -13.87 -6.78
N VAL A 191 7.36 -13.81 -7.89
CA VAL A 191 6.82 -13.81 -9.25
C VAL A 191 7.68 -14.65 -10.17
N GLU A 192 7.12 -15.69 -10.77
CA GLU A 192 7.84 -16.52 -11.74
C GLU A 192 7.97 -15.83 -13.10
N ARG A 193 9.18 -15.78 -13.67
CA ARG A 193 9.40 -15.30 -15.04
C ARG A 193 9.35 -16.47 -16.02
N LEU A 194 8.23 -16.62 -16.74
CA LEU A 194 7.98 -17.72 -17.67
C LEU A 194 8.53 -17.48 -19.10
N GLY A 195 8.72 -16.21 -19.47
CA GLY A 195 9.23 -15.79 -20.76
C GLY A 195 9.84 -14.39 -20.70
N SER A 196 10.21 -13.84 -21.86
CA SER A 196 10.78 -12.49 -21.92
C SER A 196 9.82 -11.44 -21.36
N GLN A 197 8.54 -11.56 -21.71
CA GLN A 197 7.46 -10.65 -21.32
C GLN A 197 6.27 -11.37 -20.67
N CYS A 198 6.47 -12.61 -20.24
CA CYS A 198 5.43 -13.49 -19.70
C CYS A 198 5.78 -13.85 -18.26
N PHE A 199 4.85 -13.61 -17.34
CA PHE A 199 5.02 -13.88 -15.91
C PHE A 199 3.92 -14.80 -15.39
N GLY A 200 4.28 -15.64 -14.43
CA GLY A 200 3.39 -16.56 -13.72
C GLY A 200 2.51 -15.84 -12.70
N SER A 201 1.88 -16.59 -11.81
CA SER A 201 1.11 -16.01 -10.70
C SER A 201 2.04 -15.21 -9.77
N VAL A 202 1.47 -14.15 -9.18
CA VAL A 202 2.08 -13.41 -8.09
C VAL A 202 1.68 -14.08 -6.79
N ASP A 203 2.65 -14.36 -5.94
CA ASP A 203 2.43 -14.91 -4.60
C ASP A 203 3.02 -13.94 -3.58
N CYS A 204 2.16 -13.41 -2.72
CA CYS A 204 2.54 -12.45 -1.68
C CYS A 204 2.11 -13.02 -0.34
N GLN A 205 3.04 -13.07 0.60
CA GLN A 205 2.80 -13.63 1.92
C GLN A 205 3.34 -12.69 2.99
N VAL A 206 2.50 -12.31 3.95
CA VAL A 206 2.94 -11.69 5.20
C VAL A 206 3.53 -12.79 6.09
N THR A 207 4.73 -12.52 6.62
CA THR A 207 5.47 -13.44 7.48
C THR A 207 5.50 -12.99 8.93
N LYS A 208 5.38 -11.68 9.15
CA LYS A 208 5.35 -11.07 10.48
C LYS A 208 4.55 -9.78 10.41
N ALA A 209 3.71 -9.57 11.43
CA ALA A 209 3.10 -8.29 11.73
C ALA A 209 3.29 -8.02 13.23
N GLU A 210 3.67 -6.79 13.58
CA GLU A 210 3.87 -6.41 14.97
C GLU A 210 3.49 -4.93 15.14
N LEU A 211 2.54 -4.64 16.04
CA LEU A 211 2.29 -3.27 16.45
C LEU A 211 3.57 -2.72 17.08
N ASP A 212 4.12 -1.66 16.49
CA ASP A 212 5.22 -0.98 17.12
C ASP A 212 4.71 -0.41 18.46
N THR A 213 5.44 -0.67 19.54
CA THR A 213 5.13 -0.23 20.90
C THR A 213 6.27 0.59 21.49
N ASN A 214 7.32 0.84 20.71
CA ASN A 214 8.57 1.45 21.14
C ASN A 214 8.56 3.00 21.08
N TRP A 215 7.37 3.60 21.00
CA TRP A 215 7.14 5.05 20.95
C TRP A 215 7.60 5.84 22.19
N GLY A 216 8.05 5.15 23.24
CA GLY A 216 8.36 5.73 24.55
C GLY A 216 9.85 5.78 24.89
N ASP A 217 10.73 5.24 24.04
CA ASP A 217 12.18 5.25 24.25
C ASP A 217 12.85 6.39 23.47
N ASP A 218 13.78 7.10 24.13
CA ASP A 218 14.47 8.33 23.68
C ASP A 218 15.25 8.20 22.35
N ASP A 219 15.38 7.00 21.78
CA ASP A 219 16.18 6.70 20.59
C ASP A 219 15.35 6.54 19.29
N HIS A 220 14.03 6.79 19.32
CA HIS A 220 13.18 6.77 18.12
C HIS A 220 12.99 8.17 17.51
N ASP A 221 13.24 8.30 16.20
CA ASP A 221 12.98 9.53 15.42
C ASP A 221 11.48 9.85 15.23
N GLY A 222 10.60 8.95 15.68
CA GLY A 222 9.15 9.16 15.71
C GLY A 222 8.73 9.67 17.08
N GLU A 223 8.60 10.99 17.24
CA GLU A 223 7.92 11.54 18.42
C GLU A 223 6.51 10.94 18.49
N PRO A 224 6.06 10.45 19.66
CA PRO A 224 4.67 10.06 19.81
C PRO A 224 3.80 11.24 19.39
N PRO A 225 2.72 10.98 18.64
CA PRO A 225 1.87 12.05 18.17
C PRO A 225 1.37 12.87 19.36
N PRO A 226 1.25 14.20 19.19
CA PRO A 226 0.90 15.07 20.29
C PRO A 226 -0.45 14.67 20.89
N ARG A 227 -0.46 14.44 22.20
CA ARG A 227 -1.66 14.09 22.97
C ARG A 227 -2.63 15.26 23.01
N SER A 228 -3.92 14.98 23.11
CA SER A 228 -4.92 16.02 23.38
C SER A 228 -4.85 16.47 24.85
N VAL A 229 -5.42 17.64 25.17
CA VAL A 229 -5.53 18.09 26.57
C VAL A 229 -6.41 17.11 27.35
N SER A 230 -7.48 16.63 26.70
CA SER A 230 -8.36 15.60 27.22
C SER A 230 -7.62 14.32 27.61
N GLN A 231 -6.74 13.80 26.74
CA GLN A 231 -5.94 12.60 27.01
C GLN A 231 -4.96 12.82 28.17
N SER A 232 -4.29 13.96 28.18
CA SER A 232 -3.32 14.31 29.23
C SER A 232 -3.99 14.37 30.62
N TYR A 233 -5.22 14.89 30.68
CA TYR A 233 -6.01 14.92 31.92
C TYR A 233 -6.59 13.54 32.29
N ALA A 234 -7.02 12.72 31.32
CA ALA A 234 -7.45 11.34 31.56
C ALA A 234 -6.36 10.54 32.28
N GLU A 235 -5.14 10.58 31.72
CA GLU A 235 -3.96 9.86 32.25
C GLU A 235 -3.58 10.37 33.65
N LEU A 236 -3.49 11.70 33.82
CA LEU A 236 -3.17 12.32 35.09
C LEU A 236 -4.17 11.88 36.17
N LEU A 237 -5.46 11.95 35.87
CA LEU A 237 -6.56 11.72 36.81
C LEU A 237 -6.93 10.24 36.97
N GLY A 238 -6.43 9.37 36.10
CA GLY A 238 -6.81 7.96 36.04
C GLY A 238 -8.28 7.77 35.71
N LEU A 239 -8.77 8.57 34.77
CA LEU A 239 -10.14 8.55 34.26
C LEU A 239 -10.14 7.97 32.84
N GLU A 240 -11.29 7.43 32.42
CA GLU A 240 -11.49 7.10 31.00
C GLU A 240 -11.70 8.41 30.21
N LEU A 241 -11.34 8.46 28.91
CA LEU A 241 -11.39 9.72 28.16
C LEU A 241 -12.80 10.34 28.09
N HIS A 242 -13.83 9.51 27.92
CA HIS A 242 -15.22 9.96 27.93
C HIS A 242 -15.68 10.56 29.28
N GLU A 243 -14.94 10.29 30.36
CA GLU A 243 -15.17 10.85 31.69
C GLU A 243 -14.50 12.21 31.89
N VAL A 244 -13.58 12.58 31.00
CA VAL A 244 -12.87 13.86 31.06
C VAL A 244 -13.84 15.00 30.70
N GLY A 245 -14.63 14.87 29.63
CA GLY A 245 -15.71 15.80 29.30
C GLY A 245 -15.31 17.27 29.47
N ASN A 246 -16.01 18.00 30.35
CA ASN A 246 -15.77 19.43 30.63
C ASN A 246 -14.43 19.72 31.36
N LEU A 247 -13.70 18.70 31.83
CA LEU A 247 -12.41 18.90 32.50
C LEU A 247 -11.34 19.41 31.52
N ALA A 248 -11.47 19.14 30.22
CA ALA A 248 -10.55 19.64 29.21
C ALA A 248 -10.55 21.19 29.11
N ASP A 249 -11.63 21.84 29.54
CA ASP A 249 -11.78 23.30 29.59
C ASP A 249 -11.04 23.95 30.79
N VAL A 250 -10.38 23.15 31.64
CA VAL A 250 -9.60 23.68 32.77
C VAL A 250 -8.36 24.36 32.25
N GLU A 251 -8.32 25.68 32.41
CA GLU A 251 -7.13 26.49 32.15
C GLU A 251 -6.03 26.19 33.18
N ALA A 252 -4.84 25.89 32.68
CA ALA A 252 -3.68 25.66 33.51
C ALA A 252 -3.13 26.98 34.06
N MET A 253 -3.02 27.09 35.38
CA MET A 253 -2.39 28.25 36.00
C MET A 253 -0.88 28.03 36.09
N GLU A 254 -0.09 28.86 35.41
CA GLU A 254 1.36 28.81 35.51
C GLU A 254 1.84 29.10 36.94
N LEU A 255 2.73 28.25 37.45
CA LEU A 255 3.44 28.48 38.69
C LEU A 255 4.79 29.12 38.34
N ASP A 256 4.83 30.45 38.39
CA ASP A 256 6.02 31.24 38.11
C ASP A 256 6.78 31.66 39.38
N GLY A 257 8.09 31.86 39.23
CA GLY A 257 8.87 32.52 40.28
C GLY A 257 8.51 34.00 40.35
N SER A 258 8.83 34.66 41.47
CA SER A 258 8.56 36.09 41.72
C SER A 258 9.16 37.09 40.70
N SER A 259 9.89 36.61 39.67
CA SER A 259 10.40 37.38 38.54
C SER A 259 9.66 37.14 37.21
N GLY A 260 8.76 36.15 37.12
CA GLY A 260 8.05 35.77 35.88
C GLY A 260 8.94 35.15 34.78
N GLU A 261 10.21 34.87 35.07
CA GLU A 261 11.19 34.44 34.06
C GLU A 261 11.28 32.93 33.86
N MET A 262 10.75 32.12 34.80
CA MET A 262 10.73 30.65 34.68
C MET A 262 9.43 30.07 35.26
N VAL A 263 8.78 29.21 34.48
CA VAL A 263 7.63 28.39 34.88
C VAL A 263 8.17 27.10 35.52
N TYR A 264 7.79 26.85 36.77
CA TYR A 264 8.24 25.67 37.53
C TYR A 264 7.21 24.54 37.53
N GLY A 265 6.03 24.78 36.96
CA GLY A 265 4.94 23.83 36.88
C GLY A 265 3.61 24.53 36.57
N TYR A 266 2.55 23.75 36.58
CA TYR A 266 1.18 24.25 36.39
C TYR A 266 0.29 23.77 37.52
N LEU A 267 -0.68 24.58 37.91
CA LEU A 267 -1.75 24.21 38.83
C LEU A 267 -3.04 24.05 38.03
N LEU A 268 -3.62 22.85 38.10
CA LEU A 268 -4.89 22.50 37.49
C LEU A 268 -5.98 22.48 38.56
N ASP A 269 -6.99 23.34 38.45
CA ASP A 269 -8.12 23.41 39.40
C ASP A 269 -9.40 22.84 38.79
N PHE A 270 -9.72 21.59 39.15
CA PHE A 270 -10.90 20.88 38.65
C PHE A 270 -12.18 21.16 39.46
N THR A 271 -12.14 22.07 40.45
CA THR A 271 -13.23 22.28 41.42
C THR A 271 -14.57 22.62 40.76
N ASP A 272 -14.58 23.48 39.75
CA ASP A 272 -15.80 23.96 39.10
C ASP A 272 -16.18 23.16 37.83
N TYR A 273 -15.31 22.24 37.41
CA TYR A 273 -15.43 21.50 36.16
C TYR A 273 -15.79 20.03 36.37
N ALA A 274 -15.40 19.44 37.52
CA ALA A 274 -15.69 18.05 37.84
C ALA A 274 -17.13 17.85 38.34
N SER A 275 -17.86 16.90 37.73
CA SER A 275 -19.13 16.44 38.29
C SER A 275 -18.90 15.78 39.67
N PRO A 276 -19.92 15.69 40.55
CA PRO A 276 -19.75 15.11 41.89
C PRO A 276 -19.19 13.68 41.90
N GLU A 277 -19.48 12.89 40.87
CA GLU A 277 -18.98 11.53 40.71
C GLU A 277 -17.50 11.51 40.32
N ILE A 278 -17.11 12.36 39.37
CA ILE A 278 -15.73 12.52 38.92
C ILE A 278 -14.86 13.15 40.01
N ALA A 279 -15.36 14.15 40.71
CA ALA A 279 -14.68 14.77 41.85
C ALA A 279 -14.34 13.74 42.94
N GLN A 280 -15.24 12.78 43.22
CA GLN A 280 -14.94 11.70 44.15
C GLN A 280 -13.84 10.76 43.64
N LYS A 281 -13.79 10.46 42.33
CA LYS A 281 -12.71 9.66 41.74
C LYS A 281 -11.36 10.37 41.85
N ILE A 282 -11.32 11.65 41.50
CA ILE A 282 -10.11 12.48 41.58
C ILE A 282 -9.63 12.56 43.04
N LEU A 283 -10.53 12.88 43.99
CA LEU A 283 -10.20 12.95 45.42
C LEU A 283 -9.70 11.63 45.98
N ARG A 284 -10.18 10.48 45.48
CA ARG A 284 -9.66 9.16 45.90
C ARG A 284 -8.23 8.92 45.43
N ARG A 285 -7.85 9.44 44.26
CA ARG A 285 -6.52 9.23 43.67
C ARG A 285 -5.50 10.26 44.14
N HIS A 286 -5.89 11.54 44.14
CA HIS A 286 -4.98 12.68 44.34
C HIS A 286 -5.20 13.42 45.65
N SER A 287 -6.21 13.06 46.44
CA SER A 287 -6.59 13.72 47.72
C SER A 287 -6.95 15.21 47.61
N SER A 288 -6.97 15.76 46.39
CA SER A 288 -7.24 17.17 46.08
C SER A 288 -7.85 17.27 44.68
N LEU A 289 -8.70 18.29 44.45
CA LEU A 289 -9.16 18.69 43.11
C LEU A 289 -8.24 19.74 42.46
N ARG A 290 -7.23 20.20 43.21
CA ARG A 290 -6.16 21.07 42.76
C ARG A 290 -4.88 20.27 42.66
N ILE A 291 -4.37 20.10 41.46
CA ILE A 291 -3.23 19.23 41.16
C ILE A 291 -2.10 20.06 40.56
N GLU A 292 -0.92 19.96 41.17
CA GLU A 292 0.30 20.54 40.64
C GLU A 292 0.98 19.53 39.70
N VAL A 293 1.32 19.98 38.50
CA VAL A 293 2.03 19.20 37.49
C VAL A 293 3.34 19.89 37.11
N GLY A 294 4.31 19.10 36.66
CA GLY A 294 5.63 19.62 36.29
C GLY A 294 5.61 20.52 35.05
N PRO A 295 6.70 21.25 34.77
CA PRO A 295 6.77 22.19 33.65
C PRO A 295 6.73 21.52 32.27
N GLY A 296 7.09 20.23 32.18
CA GLY A 296 6.98 19.43 30.96
C GLY A 296 5.61 18.76 30.77
N PHE A 297 4.60 19.06 31.59
CA PHE A 297 3.31 18.34 31.52
C PHE A 297 2.58 18.52 30.19
N PHE A 298 2.71 19.70 29.58
CA PHE A 298 2.14 20.00 28.26
C PHE A 298 3.12 19.80 27.11
N GLU A 299 4.31 19.22 27.35
CA GLU A 299 5.21 18.84 26.26
C GLU A 299 4.56 17.72 25.43
N GLY A 300 4.47 17.95 24.12
CA GLY A 300 3.75 17.05 23.23
C GLY A 300 2.23 17.06 23.44
N VAL A 301 1.64 18.11 24.01
CA VAL A 301 0.17 18.26 24.13
C VAL A 301 -0.34 19.34 23.19
N ARG A 302 -1.35 19.03 22.37
CA ARG A 302 -2.03 19.99 21.47
C ARG A 302 -3.44 20.31 21.99
N SER A 303 -3.92 21.52 21.66
CA SER A 303 -5.29 21.92 21.94
C SER A 303 -6.28 21.11 21.11
N ASP A 304 -7.39 20.70 21.71
CA ASP A 304 -8.44 19.89 21.08
C ASP A 304 -9.07 20.56 19.83
N ASP A 305 -8.90 21.89 19.66
CA ASP A 305 -9.38 22.70 18.53
C ASP A 305 -8.43 22.78 17.30
N TRP A 306 -7.29 22.08 17.31
CA TRP A 306 -6.33 22.14 16.20
C TRP A 306 -6.90 21.45 14.93
N PRO A 307 -6.78 22.04 13.72
CA PRO A 307 -7.28 21.39 12.51
C PRO A 307 -6.59 20.05 12.28
N ARG A 308 -7.42 19.03 12.03
CA ARG A 308 -7.02 17.67 11.62
C ARG A 308 -6.13 17.71 10.37
#